data_AF-A0A1W1WWI6-F1
#
_entry.id   AF-A0A1W1WWI6-F1
#
_cell.length_a   1.000
_cell.length_b   1.000
_cell.length_c   1.000
_cell.angle_alpha   90.00
_cell.angle_beta   90.00
_cell.angle_gamma   90.00
#
_symmetry.space_group_name_H-M   'P 1'
#
loop_
_entity.id
_entity.type
_entity.pdbx_description
1 polymer ?
#
loop_
_entity_poly.entity_id
_entity_poly.type
_entity_poly.pdbx_seq_one_letter_code
_entity_poly.pdbx_strand_id
1 'polypeptide(L)'
;MKKAFTLIEIIFVIIIIGIISAIGSDIIFKAYENYILSQHVSEAAYKTDLAIEQIAKRLTYRIRGSESTLQFGNASYPHTLAITTKYPILQWIGYEWEARRGSYNGSFNQPGWSGFIDLSDANTSKASVKTRGSRLDYAQKIIQALHGIDISQHNNNCAIFFPVPNADESILKDYYSSSGTTNKLRIYIGSSNDILYFEDTTSPKEIYEHYYLACSAYALVPEGNPGDYNLTLYYDYQPWMGQTYKNGKKSVLITNLTKFNFRRLDRAIELKLCARSGKGDYNTTFCSAKVVF
;
A
#
# COMPACT_ATOMS: atom_id res chain seq x y z
N MET A 1 33.07 -38.25 -67.20
CA MET A 1 31.60 -38.03 -67.29
C MET A 1 31.05 -37.96 -65.86
N LYS A 2 30.51 -36.82 -65.42
CA LYS A 2 29.82 -36.73 -64.12
C LYS A 2 28.50 -37.47 -64.25
N LYS A 3 28.25 -38.49 -63.41
CA LYS A 3 26.97 -39.21 -63.38
C LYS A 3 25.88 -38.21 -63.00
N ALA A 4 24.88 -38.08 -63.85
CA ALA A 4 23.67 -37.31 -63.55
C ALA A 4 22.78 -38.12 -62.61
N PHE A 5 22.08 -37.42 -61.71
CA PHE A 5 21.12 -38.01 -60.78
C PHE A 5 19.98 -38.71 -61.53
N THR A 6 19.52 -39.83 -61.00
CA THR A 6 18.40 -40.58 -61.59
C THR A 6 17.06 -39.93 -61.20
N LEU A 7 16.05 -39.99 -62.07
CA LEU A 7 14.72 -39.39 -61.80
C LEU A 7 14.12 -39.87 -60.48
N ILE A 8 14.32 -41.15 -60.13
CA ILE A 8 13.81 -41.74 -58.90
C ILE A 8 14.47 -41.17 -57.65
N GLU A 9 15.75 -40.82 -57.74
CA GLU A 9 16.51 -40.21 -56.65
C GLU A 9 16.01 -38.80 -56.34
N ILE A 10 15.65 -38.03 -57.37
CA ILE A 10 15.05 -36.69 -57.23
C ILE A 10 13.68 -36.77 -56.55
N ILE A 11 12.84 -37.74 -56.91
CA ILE A 11 11.51 -37.92 -56.30
C ILE A 11 11.66 -38.26 -54.82
N PHE A 12 12.58 -39.16 -54.47
CA PHE A 12 12.86 -39.49 -53.06
C PHE A 12 13.31 -38.28 -52.25
N VAL A 13 14.20 -37.45 -52.81
CA VAL A 13 14.67 -36.23 -52.15
C VAL A 13 13.52 -35.24 -51.91
N ILE A 14 12.65 -35.03 -52.89
CA ILE A 14 11.50 -34.13 -52.75
C ILE A 14 10.54 -34.62 -51.66
N ILE A 15 10.26 -35.91 -51.61
CA ILE A 15 9.38 -36.50 -50.57
C ILE A 15 10.01 -36.33 -49.19
N ILE A 16 11.30 -36.63 -49.03
CA ILE A 16 12.02 -36.50 -47.75
C ILE A 16 12.03 -35.05 -47.29
N ILE A 17 12.34 -34.09 -48.18
CA ILE A 17 12.32 -32.66 -47.86
C ILE A 17 10.90 -32.21 -47.49
N GLY A 18 9.86 -32.69 -48.19
CA GLY A 18 8.48 -32.38 -47.86
C GLY A 18 8.10 -32.82 -46.44
N ILE A 19 8.45 -34.05 -46.07
CA ILE A 19 8.16 -34.59 -44.73
C ILE A 19 8.98 -33.84 -43.66
N ILE A 20 10.27 -33.63 -43.88
CA ILE A 20 11.14 -32.91 -42.94
C ILE A 20 10.67 -31.45 -42.78
N SER A 21 10.27 -30.79 -43.86
CA SER A 21 9.78 -29.41 -43.80
C SER A 21 8.47 -29.32 -43.04
N ALA A 22 7.56 -30.28 -43.23
CA ALA A 22 6.31 -30.34 -42.48
C ALA A 22 6.56 -30.53 -40.97
N ILE A 23 7.37 -31.52 -40.59
CA ILE A 23 7.70 -31.79 -39.18
C ILE A 23 8.49 -30.62 -38.58
N GLY A 24 9.45 -30.06 -39.31
CA GLY A 24 10.24 -28.92 -38.87
C GLY A 24 9.39 -27.68 -38.63
N SER A 25 8.44 -27.39 -39.52
CA SER A 25 7.50 -26.27 -39.37
C SER A 25 6.65 -26.43 -38.11
N ASP A 26 6.13 -27.62 -37.84
CA ASP A 26 5.32 -27.90 -36.64
C ASP A 26 6.14 -27.74 -35.35
N ILE A 27 7.38 -28.20 -35.33
CA ILE A 27 8.28 -28.04 -34.18
C ILE A 27 8.56 -26.56 -33.92
N ILE A 28 8.88 -25.80 -34.96
CA ILE A 28 9.16 -24.36 -34.86
C ILE A 28 7.92 -23.61 -34.35
N PHE A 29 6.73 -23.92 -34.90
CA PHE A 29 5.49 -23.30 -34.47
C PHE A 29 5.21 -23.55 -32.99
N LYS A 30 5.29 -24.80 -32.54
CA LYS A 30 5.08 -25.16 -31.12
C LYS A 30 6.14 -24.54 -30.19
N ALA A 31 7.39 -24.48 -30.62
CA ALA A 31 8.45 -23.83 -29.83
C ALA A 31 8.19 -22.33 -29.68
N TYR A 32 7.74 -21.67 -30.75
CA TYR A 32 7.38 -20.26 -30.74
C TYR A 32 6.17 -19.96 -29.85
N GLU A 33 5.10 -20.75 -29.95
CA GLU A 33 3.92 -20.63 -29.08
C GLU A 33 4.30 -20.75 -27.60
N ASN A 34 5.07 -21.79 -27.24
CA ASN A 34 5.51 -22.01 -25.87
C ASN A 34 6.39 -20.87 -25.35
N TYR A 35 7.26 -20.32 -26.20
CA TYR A 35 8.10 -19.17 -25.84
C TYR A 35 7.27 -17.93 -25.52
N ILE A 36 6.31 -17.58 -26.38
CA ILE A 36 5.41 -16.43 -26.16
C ILE A 36 4.59 -16.61 -24.88
N LEU A 37 4.06 -17.82 -24.67
CA LEU A 37 3.32 -18.15 -23.46
C LEU A 37 4.19 -17.97 -22.20
N SER A 38 5.40 -18.53 -22.22
CA SER A 38 6.36 -18.41 -21.11
C SER A 38 6.70 -16.95 -20.82
N GLN A 39 6.90 -16.13 -21.85
CA GLN A 39 7.16 -14.71 -21.73
C GLN A 39 6.00 -13.97 -21.06
N HIS A 40 4.76 -14.18 -21.55
CA HIS A 40 3.58 -13.53 -20.98
C HIS A 40 3.31 -13.93 -19.53
N VAL A 41 3.49 -15.21 -19.19
CA VAL A 41 3.33 -15.69 -17.80
C VAL A 41 4.38 -15.03 -16.90
N SER A 42 5.65 -15.01 -17.34
CA SER A 42 6.74 -14.42 -16.56
C SER A 42 6.53 -12.92 -16.32
N GLU A 43 6.07 -12.19 -17.32
CA GLU A 43 5.77 -10.77 -17.20
C GLU A 43 4.64 -10.49 -16.20
N ALA A 44 3.54 -11.23 -16.27
CA ALA A 44 2.44 -11.05 -15.32
C ALA A 44 2.81 -11.51 -13.90
N ALA A 45 3.61 -12.57 -13.77
CA ALA A 45 4.15 -12.98 -12.48
C ALA A 45 4.97 -11.86 -11.85
N TYR A 46 5.95 -11.33 -12.60
CA TYR A 46 6.80 -10.23 -12.14
C TYR A 46 6.00 -8.99 -11.74
N LYS A 47 5.04 -8.55 -12.56
CA LYS A 47 4.20 -7.38 -12.24
C LYS A 47 3.32 -7.60 -11.02
N THR A 48 2.72 -8.78 -10.89
CA THR A 48 1.86 -9.14 -9.74
C THR A 48 2.67 -9.20 -8.45
N ASP A 49 3.85 -9.81 -8.51
CA ASP A 49 4.76 -9.91 -7.36
C ASP A 49 5.33 -8.54 -6.97
N LEU A 50 5.72 -7.72 -7.95
CA LEU A 50 6.16 -6.35 -7.66
C LEU A 50 5.04 -5.52 -7.00
N ALA A 51 3.81 -5.61 -7.52
CA ALA A 51 2.67 -4.87 -6.97
C ALA A 51 2.35 -5.32 -5.54
N ILE A 52 2.30 -6.63 -5.27
CA ILE A 52 2.01 -7.14 -3.92
C ILE A 52 3.13 -6.80 -2.93
N GLU A 53 4.39 -6.79 -3.37
CA GLU A 53 5.53 -6.36 -2.56
C GLU A 53 5.45 -4.87 -2.20
N GLN A 54 5.15 -4.00 -3.18
CA GLN A 54 4.98 -2.56 -2.94
C GLN A 54 3.85 -2.30 -1.93
N ILE A 55 2.72 -3.00 -2.06
CA ILE A 55 1.62 -2.91 -1.12
C ILE A 55 2.05 -3.38 0.27
N ALA A 56 2.70 -4.55 0.35
CA ALA A 56 3.11 -5.12 1.62
C ALA A 56 4.12 -4.23 2.37
N LYS A 57 5.08 -3.62 1.66
CA LYS A 57 6.03 -2.67 2.24
C LYS A 57 5.32 -1.44 2.82
N ARG A 58 4.28 -0.92 2.16
CA ARG A 58 3.49 0.20 2.69
C ARG A 58 2.63 -0.21 3.89
N LEU A 59 2.01 -1.39 3.85
CA LEU A 59 1.25 -1.94 4.97
C LEU A 59 2.13 -2.29 6.18
N THR A 60 3.43 -2.51 6.00
CA THR A 60 4.35 -2.75 7.12
C THR A 60 4.42 -1.54 8.07
N TYR A 61 4.30 -0.32 7.51
CA TYR A 61 4.32 0.93 8.26
C TYR A 61 2.90 1.45 8.59
N ARG A 62 1.93 0.56 8.69
CA ARG A 62 0.56 0.91 9.10
C ARG A 62 0.46 1.07 10.61
N ILE A 63 -0.47 1.92 11.04
CA ILE A 63 -0.92 1.93 12.43
C ILE A 63 -1.85 0.73 12.61
N ARG A 64 -1.44 -0.23 13.44
CA ARG A 64 -2.24 -1.42 13.71
C ARG A 64 -3.58 -1.02 14.31
N GLY A 65 -4.66 -1.59 13.79
CA GLY A 65 -6.03 -1.23 14.16
C GLY A 65 -6.62 -0.10 13.33
N SER A 66 -5.87 0.55 12.43
CA SER A 66 -6.41 1.56 11.50
C SER A 66 -6.94 0.97 10.20
N GLU A 67 -6.79 -0.32 9.99
CA GLU A 67 -7.10 -0.96 8.72
C GLU A 67 -8.61 -1.19 8.62
N SER A 68 -9.19 -0.69 7.55
CA SER A 68 -10.63 -0.72 7.34
C SER A 68 -10.98 -0.94 5.87
N THR A 69 -12.25 -1.22 5.66
CA THR A 69 -12.80 -1.50 4.34
C THR A 69 -13.87 -0.48 3.99
N LEU A 70 -13.96 -0.14 2.71
CA LEU A 70 -14.95 0.80 2.20
C LEU A 70 -15.80 0.17 1.09
N GLN A 71 -17.03 0.65 0.97
CA GLN A 71 -17.91 0.33 -0.14
C GLN A 71 -17.69 1.34 -1.27
N PHE A 72 -17.87 0.90 -2.52
CA PHE A 72 -17.99 1.83 -3.63
C PHE A 72 -19.14 2.83 -3.40
N GLY A 73 -18.92 4.08 -3.78
CA GLY A 73 -19.89 5.16 -3.61
C GLY A 73 -19.96 5.74 -2.19
N ASN A 74 -19.58 4.99 -1.16
CA ASN A 74 -19.60 5.47 0.22
C ASN A 74 -18.20 5.46 0.86
N ALA A 75 -17.47 6.56 0.67
CA ALA A 75 -16.08 6.71 1.08
C ALA A 75 -15.89 7.17 2.55
N SER A 76 -16.98 7.42 3.28
CA SER A 76 -16.94 8.08 4.59
C SER A 76 -17.13 7.15 5.78
N TYR A 77 -17.59 5.91 5.56
CA TYR A 77 -17.89 4.97 6.65
C TYR A 77 -16.92 3.77 6.61
N PRO A 78 -15.85 3.78 7.44
CA PRO A 78 -14.96 2.64 7.55
C PRO A 78 -15.67 1.46 8.20
N HIS A 79 -15.50 0.27 7.62
CA HIS A 79 -15.94 -0.99 8.20
C HIS A 79 -14.75 -1.84 8.64
N THR A 80 -14.98 -2.73 9.61
CA THR A 80 -13.98 -3.72 10.01
C THR A 80 -13.65 -4.65 8.84
N LEU A 81 -12.44 -5.24 8.90
CA LEU A 81 -11.98 -6.22 7.90
C LEU A 81 -12.70 -7.56 8.10
N ALA A 82 -13.91 -7.67 7.56
CA ALA A 82 -14.65 -8.93 7.51
C ALA A 82 -14.46 -9.63 6.15
N ILE A 83 -14.55 -10.96 6.14
CA ILE A 83 -14.50 -11.78 4.91
C ILE A 83 -15.82 -11.59 4.15
N THR A 84 -16.02 -10.45 3.50
CA THR A 84 -17.20 -10.21 2.67
C THR A 84 -16.80 -9.51 1.38
N THR A 85 -17.38 -9.92 0.26
CA THR A 85 -17.19 -9.28 -1.06
C THR A 85 -17.83 -7.89 -1.16
N LYS A 86 -18.52 -7.46 -0.09
CA LYS A 86 -19.28 -6.21 -0.03
C LYS A 86 -18.39 -4.96 0.00
N TYR A 87 -17.16 -5.09 0.50
CA TYR A 87 -16.24 -3.98 0.72
C TYR A 87 -14.91 -4.23 0.01
N PRO A 88 -14.78 -3.86 -1.27
CA PRO A 88 -13.63 -4.21 -2.10
C PRO A 88 -12.44 -3.24 -1.95
N ILE A 89 -12.62 -2.13 -1.24
CA ILE A 89 -11.58 -1.12 -1.03
C ILE A 89 -10.92 -1.38 0.32
N LEU A 90 -9.59 -1.55 0.33
CA LEU A 90 -8.79 -1.62 1.55
C LEU A 90 -8.19 -0.26 1.85
N GLN A 91 -8.35 0.26 3.06
CA GLN A 91 -7.68 1.49 3.49
C GLN A 91 -6.99 1.31 4.85
N TRP A 92 -5.94 2.10 5.09
CA TRP A 92 -5.22 2.14 6.36
C TRP A 92 -4.53 3.50 6.54
N ILE A 93 -4.13 3.78 7.78
CA ILE A 93 -3.33 4.96 8.11
C ILE A 93 -1.88 4.51 8.25
N GLY A 94 -0.96 5.16 7.53
CA GLY A 94 0.47 4.90 7.66
C GLY A 94 1.09 5.87 8.66
N TYR A 95 1.95 5.37 9.53
CA TYR A 95 2.74 6.25 10.39
C TYR A 95 3.98 6.74 9.65
N GLU A 96 4.50 7.89 10.07
CA GLU A 96 5.64 8.57 9.47
C GLU A 96 6.97 7.90 9.82
N TRP A 97 7.21 6.74 9.22
CA TRP A 97 8.42 5.95 9.44
C TRP A 97 9.69 6.72 9.07
N GLU A 98 9.69 7.42 7.93
CA GLU A 98 10.87 8.16 7.48
C GLU A 98 11.24 9.29 8.45
N ALA A 99 10.23 10.00 8.98
CA ALA A 99 10.44 11.01 10.01
C ALA A 99 10.92 10.39 11.33
N ARG A 100 10.59 9.12 11.61
CA ARG A 100 11.00 8.41 12.83
C ARG A 100 12.47 8.04 12.83
N ARG A 101 13.03 7.66 11.67
CA ARG A 101 14.41 7.12 11.55
C ARG A 101 15.48 8.01 12.17
N GLY A 102 15.22 9.30 12.27
CA GLY A 102 16.09 10.24 12.98
C GLY A 102 17.35 10.61 12.21
N SER A 103 18.23 11.32 12.91
CA SER A 103 19.50 11.80 12.38
C SER A 103 20.54 11.82 13.49
N TYR A 104 21.80 11.59 13.13
CA TYR A 104 22.92 11.67 14.06
C TYR A 104 23.10 13.11 14.52
N ASN A 105 23.08 13.32 15.84
CA ASN A 105 23.23 14.65 16.45
C ASN A 105 24.62 14.85 17.09
N GLY A 106 25.64 14.11 16.65
CA GLY A 106 27.01 14.21 17.18
C GLY A 106 27.32 13.29 18.38
N SER A 107 26.31 12.75 19.06
CA SER A 107 26.49 11.81 20.18
C SER A 107 25.79 10.47 19.93
N PHE A 108 24.51 10.52 19.58
CA PHE A 108 23.69 9.35 19.25
C PHE A 108 22.71 9.68 18.12
N ASN A 109 22.12 8.65 17.53
CA ASN A 109 21.04 8.80 16.55
C ASN A 109 19.74 9.13 17.28
N GLN A 110 19.28 10.37 17.12
CA GLN A 110 18.06 10.83 17.75
C GLN A 110 16.90 10.71 16.74
N PRO A 111 15.80 10.00 17.07
CA PRO A 111 14.64 9.89 16.19
C PRO A 111 13.96 11.26 16.01
N GLY A 112 13.35 11.51 14.85
CA GLY A 112 12.59 12.74 14.65
C GLY A 112 11.40 12.83 15.61
N TRP A 113 10.75 11.69 15.88
CA TRP A 113 9.76 11.55 16.93
C TRP A 113 9.96 10.21 17.67
N SER A 114 9.86 10.23 18.99
CA SER A 114 10.19 9.07 19.84
C SER A 114 9.08 7.99 19.82
N GLY A 115 7.82 8.42 19.72
CA GLY A 115 6.64 7.57 19.86
C GLY A 115 6.23 7.34 21.31
N PHE A 116 6.89 8.00 22.27
CA PHE A 116 6.55 7.93 23.68
C PHE A 116 6.38 9.34 24.27
N ILE A 117 5.33 9.49 25.06
CA ILE A 117 4.99 10.69 25.81
C ILE A 117 5.41 10.48 27.27
N ASP A 118 6.03 11.49 27.86
CA ASP A 118 6.27 11.56 29.30
C ASP A 118 5.03 12.15 29.99
N LEU A 119 4.20 11.30 30.58
CA LEU A 119 2.98 11.71 31.27
C LEU A 119 3.23 12.47 32.58
N SER A 120 4.44 12.37 33.14
CA SER A 120 4.80 12.98 34.43
C SER A 120 5.44 14.37 34.28
N ASP A 121 5.81 14.76 33.07
CA ASP A 121 6.43 16.06 32.79
C ASP A 121 5.43 17.21 32.98
N ALA A 122 5.88 18.32 33.57
CA ALA A 122 5.05 19.50 33.78
C ALA A 122 4.51 20.12 32.47
N ASN A 123 5.15 19.85 31.34
CA ASN A 123 4.71 20.30 30.02
C ASN A 123 3.70 19.34 29.36
N THR A 124 3.36 18.23 30.00
CA THR A 124 2.31 17.32 29.54
C THR A 124 0.99 17.69 30.20
N SER A 125 0.01 18.05 29.38
CA SER A 125 -1.30 18.55 29.77
C SER A 125 -2.38 18.16 28.74
N LYS A 126 -3.61 18.62 28.95
CA LYS A 126 -4.69 18.44 27.95
C LYS A 126 -4.48 19.22 26.66
N ALA A 127 -3.49 20.11 26.59
CA ALA A 127 -3.21 20.93 25.40
C ALA A 127 -1.86 20.59 24.73
N SER A 128 -1.00 19.81 25.39
CA SER A 128 0.33 19.50 24.89
C SER A 128 0.90 18.27 25.55
N VAL A 129 1.83 17.59 24.88
CA VAL A 129 2.52 16.42 25.40
C VAL A 129 4.01 16.53 25.18
N LYS A 130 4.78 16.20 26.22
CA LYS A 130 6.24 16.12 26.16
C LYS A 130 6.67 14.78 25.59
N THR A 131 7.45 14.81 24.52
CA THR A 131 8.00 13.62 23.86
C THR A 131 9.52 13.63 23.99
N ARG A 132 10.01 13.21 25.15
CA ARG A 132 11.45 13.24 25.45
C ARG A 132 12.24 12.43 24.42
N GLY A 133 13.36 13.00 23.98
CA GLY A 133 14.22 12.39 22.96
C GLY A 133 13.74 12.58 21.52
N SER A 134 12.57 13.18 21.27
CA SER A 134 12.17 13.59 19.92
C SER A 134 13.00 14.78 19.43
N ARG A 135 13.19 14.86 18.12
CA ARG A 135 13.77 15.99 17.40
C ARG A 135 12.75 16.47 16.36
N LEU A 136 11.72 17.17 16.85
CA LEU A 136 10.52 17.50 16.09
C LEU A 136 10.79 18.46 14.93
N ASP A 137 11.78 19.34 15.04
CA ASP A 137 12.27 20.18 13.94
C ASP A 137 12.73 19.37 12.72
N TYR A 138 13.36 18.22 12.96
CA TYR A 138 13.80 17.32 11.90
C TYR A 138 12.63 16.55 11.30
N ALA A 139 11.73 16.05 12.15
CA ALA A 139 10.50 15.41 11.70
C ALA A 139 9.67 16.36 10.81
N GLN A 140 9.54 17.63 11.20
CA GLN A 140 8.85 18.66 10.42
C GLN A 140 9.44 18.82 9.03
N LYS A 141 10.77 18.93 8.91
CA LYS A 141 11.42 19.08 7.60
C LYS A 141 11.18 17.88 6.69
N ILE A 142 11.23 16.66 7.24
CA ILE A 142 10.94 15.44 6.46
C ILE A 142 9.48 15.41 6.03
N ILE A 143 8.55 15.67 6.95
CA ILE A 143 7.11 15.64 6.66
C ILE A 143 6.76 16.71 5.61
N GLN A 144 7.35 17.90 5.71
CA GLN A 144 7.19 18.95 4.72
C GLN A 144 7.73 18.55 3.35
N ALA A 145 8.87 17.85 3.28
CA ALA A 145 9.41 17.36 2.02
C ALA A 145 8.58 16.22 1.40
N LEU A 146 8.00 15.33 2.22
CA LEU A 146 7.23 14.18 1.75
C LEU A 146 5.81 14.55 1.32
N HIS A 147 5.13 15.39 2.11
CA HIS A 147 3.71 15.69 1.95
C HIS A 147 3.43 17.13 1.52
N GLY A 148 4.41 18.03 1.58
CA GLY A 148 4.18 19.46 1.40
C GLY A 148 3.44 20.11 2.56
N ILE A 149 3.39 19.45 3.72
CA ILE A 149 2.67 19.90 4.92
C ILE A 149 3.65 20.55 5.89
N ASP A 150 3.40 21.81 6.26
CA ASP A 150 4.17 22.47 7.32
C ASP A 150 3.51 22.24 8.68
N ILE A 151 4.10 21.33 9.45
CA ILE A 151 3.57 20.95 10.75
C ILE A 151 3.83 21.92 11.90
N SER A 152 4.42 23.09 11.62
CA SER A 152 4.53 24.19 12.59
C SER A 152 3.34 25.15 12.59
N GLN A 153 2.48 25.08 11.57
CA GLN A 153 1.31 25.96 11.47
C GLN A 153 0.10 25.35 12.17
N HIS A 154 -0.69 26.21 12.81
CA HIS A 154 -2.02 25.85 13.31
C HIS A 154 -2.96 25.45 12.16
N ASN A 155 -3.92 24.57 12.45
CA ASN A 155 -4.81 23.86 11.50
C ASN A 155 -4.12 22.74 10.70
N ASN A 156 -3.24 22.04 11.38
CA ASN A 156 -2.29 21.15 10.75
C ASN A 156 -2.87 19.80 10.29
N ASN A 157 -2.34 19.27 9.19
CA ASN A 157 -2.83 18.06 8.52
C ASN A 157 -2.36 16.75 9.18
N CYS A 158 -1.46 16.75 10.16
CA CYS A 158 -1.00 15.52 10.80
C CYS A 158 -1.71 15.25 12.12
N ALA A 159 -1.73 13.99 12.53
CA ALA A 159 -2.32 13.55 13.78
C ALA A 159 -1.45 12.51 14.48
N ILE A 160 -1.52 12.50 15.80
CA ILE A 160 -1.05 11.38 16.59
C ILE A 160 -2.20 10.41 16.85
N PHE A 161 -1.86 9.13 16.87
CA PHE A 161 -2.76 8.03 17.08
C PHE A 161 -2.27 7.20 18.25
N PHE A 162 -3.19 6.87 19.14
CA PHE A 162 -2.94 5.93 20.22
C PHE A 162 -3.39 4.56 19.74
N PRO A 163 -2.45 3.63 19.49
CA PRO A 163 -2.76 2.36 18.85
C PRO A 163 -3.57 1.45 19.76
N VAL A 164 -4.70 0.96 19.26
CA VAL A 164 -5.49 -0.08 19.95
C VAL A 164 -5.35 -1.40 19.17
N PRO A 165 -4.79 -2.48 19.77
CA PRO A 165 -4.49 -3.72 19.07
C PRO A 165 -5.70 -4.34 18.33
N ASN A 166 -6.86 -4.26 18.97
CA ASN A 166 -8.13 -4.79 18.48
C ASN A 166 -9.15 -3.65 18.37
N ALA A 167 -8.92 -2.74 17.42
CA ALA A 167 -9.86 -1.66 17.15
C ALA A 167 -11.19 -2.23 16.61
N ASP A 168 -12.25 -2.06 17.39
CA ASP A 168 -13.63 -2.29 16.94
C ASP A 168 -14.08 -1.19 15.97
N GLU A 169 -15.26 -1.36 15.38
CA GLU A 169 -15.81 -0.40 14.40
C GLU A 169 -15.96 1.02 14.98
N SER A 170 -16.18 1.17 16.30
CA SER A 170 -16.21 2.47 16.96
C SER A 170 -14.85 3.17 16.96
N ILE A 171 -13.77 2.44 17.24
CA ILE A 171 -12.40 2.98 17.26
C ILE A 171 -11.94 3.31 15.84
N LEU A 172 -12.32 2.48 14.86
CA LEU A 172 -12.12 2.80 13.45
C LEU A 172 -12.83 4.10 13.06
N LYS A 173 -14.10 4.27 13.46
CA LYS A 173 -14.81 5.54 13.23
C LYS A 173 -14.10 6.71 13.89
N ASP A 174 -13.53 6.54 15.08
CA ASP A 174 -12.74 7.58 15.76
C ASP A 174 -11.45 7.96 14.99
N TYR A 175 -10.74 6.98 14.45
CA TYR A 175 -9.52 7.22 13.67
C TYR A 175 -9.79 7.97 12.36
N TYR A 176 -10.93 7.71 11.72
CA TYR A 176 -11.31 8.34 10.44
C TYR A 176 -12.27 9.52 10.59
N SER A 177 -12.71 9.87 11.81
CA SER A 177 -13.57 11.04 12.05
C SER A 177 -12.81 12.35 11.91
N SER A 178 -13.50 13.43 11.56
CA SER A 178 -12.91 14.78 11.50
C SER A 178 -12.72 15.44 12.87
N SER A 179 -13.38 14.94 13.92
CA SER A 179 -13.28 15.48 15.29
C SER A 179 -12.11 14.88 16.06
N GLY A 180 -11.51 15.64 16.99
CA GLY A 180 -10.55 15.09 17.95
C GLY A 180 -11.20 14.05 18.86
N THR A 181 -10.53 12.91 19.06
CA THR A 181 -11.02 11.83 19.93
C THR A 181 -9.90 11.38 20.88
N THR A 182 -10.25 10.59 21.91
CA THR A 182 -9.24 10.00 22.81
C THR A 182 -8.19 9.16 22.07
N ASN A 183 -8.57 8.54 20.95
CA ASN A 183 -7.70 7.63 20.20
C ASN A 183 -6.87 8.37 19.12
N LYS A 184 -7.23 9.61 18.79
CA LYS A 184 -6.59 10.41 17.73
C LYS A 184 -6.67 11.89 18.03
N LEU A 185 -5.51 12.56 18.03
CA LEU A 185 -5.41 14.00 18.26
C LEU A 185 -4.67 14.66 17.10
N ARG A 186 -5.21 15.78 16.61
CA ARG A 186 -4.52 16.64 15.63
C ARG A 186 -3.46 17.45 16.36
N ILE A 187 -2.29 17.58 15.75
CA ILE A 187 -1.10 18.12 16.39
C ILE A 187 -0.44 19.21 15.57
N TYR A 188 0.25 20.12 16.24
CA TYR A 188 1.24 21.01 15.64
C TYR A 188 2.50 21.06 16.50
N ILE A 189 3.61 21.45 15.89
CA ILE A 189 4.90 21.63 16.53
C ILE A 189 5.08 23.13 16.82
N GLY A 190 5.28 23.47 18.08
CA GLY A 190 5.58 24.84 18.49
C GLY A 190 7.07 25.17 18.35
N SER A 191 7.55 26.13 19.13
CA SER A 191 8.97 26.51 19.16
C SER A 191 9.88 25.49 19.86
N SER A 192 9.30 24.52 20.58
CA SER A 192 10.04 23.51 21.33
C SER A 192 10.22 22.23 20.51
N ASN A 193 11.43 21.70 20.50
CA ASN A 193 11.79 20.53 19.67
C ASN A 193 11.29 19.18 20.20
N ASP A 194 10.65 19.15 21.36
CA ASP A 194 10.21 17.94 22.04
C ASP A 194 8.79 18.04 22.63
N ILE A 195 8.05 19.11 22.33
CA ILE A 195 6.65 19.28 22.76
C ILE A 195 5.75 19.25 21.52
N LEU A 196 4.76 18.37 21.54
CA LEU A 196 3.65 18.37 20.60
C LEU A 196 2.47 19.10 21.23
N TYR A 197 1.86 20.00 20.48
CA TYR A 197 0.68 20.72 20.92
C TYR A 197 -0.57 20.19 20.21
N PHE A 198 -1.70 20.21 20.89
CA PHE A 198 -2.97 19.76 20.34
C PHE A 198 -3.75 20.91 19.74
N GLU A 199 -4.30 20.69 18.54
CA GLU A 199 -5.19 21.65 17.87
C GLU A 199 -6.58 21.69 18.53
N ASP A 200 -7.03 20.54 19.03
CA ASP A 200 -8.29 20.41 19.74
C ASP A 200 -7.97 20.19 21.22
N THR A 201 -8.23 21.21 22.05
CA THR A 201 -8.00 21.14 23.50
C THR A 201 -9.18 20.55 24.27
N THR A 202 -10.28 20.21 23.57
CA THR A 202 -11.50 19.69 24.20
C THR A 202 -11.51 18.15 24.32
N SER A 203 -10.72 17.49 23.47
CA SER A 203 -10.38 16.07 23.51
C SER A 203 -8.86 15.99 23.54
N PRO A 204 -8.22 15.40 24.56
CA PRO A 204 -8.50 14.02 24.95
C PRO A 204 -9.12 13.85 26.34
N LYS A 205 -9.94 12.79 26.49
CA LYS A 205 -10.37 12.32 27.82
C LYS A 205 -9.25 11.60 28.55
N GLU A 206 -8.41 10.87 27.82
CA GLU A 206 -7.26 10.11 28.32
C GLU A 206 -6.09 10.24 27.35
N ILE A 207 -4.87 10.32 27.87
CA ILE A 207 -3.63 10.34 27.08
C ILE A 207 -2.85 9.09 27.43
N TYR A 208 -2.40 8.37 26.42
CA TYR A 208 -1.54 7.19 26.60
C TYR A 208 -0.08 7.55 26.28
N GLU A 209 0.86 6.80 26.84
CA GLU A 209 2.30 7.05 26.61
C GLU A 209 2.70 6.76 25.16
N HIS A 210 2.28 5.63 24.61
CA HIS A 210 2.71 5.20 23.28
C HIS A 210 1.81 5.77 22.18
N TYR A 211 2.42 6.45 21.22
CA TYR A 211 1.72 7.05 20.08
C TYR A 211 2.44 6.78 18.76
N TYR A 212 1.67 6.86 17.66
CA TYR A 212 2.18 6.92 16.30
C TYR A 212 1.87 8.29 15.70
N LEU A 213 2.83 8.90 15.01
CA LEU A 213 2.60 10.10 14.20
C LEU A 213 2.24 9.70 12.77
N ALA A 214 1.16 10.25 12.21
CA ALA A 214 0.75 10.02 10.83
C ALA A 214 0.29 11.31 10.14
N CYS A 215 0.67 11.46 8.88
CA CYS A 215 0.28 12.59 8.02
C CYS A 215 -0.47 12.15 6.76
N SER A 216 -0.54 10.84 6.49
CA SER A 216 -1.21 10.29 5.31
C SER A 216 -1.93 8.98 5.61
N ALA A 217 -3.11 8.84 5.02
CA ALA A 217 -3.78 7.56 4.83
C ALA A 217 -3.53 7.02 3.41
N TYR A 218 -3.82 5.73 3.23
CA TYR A 218 -3.66 4.99 2.00
C TYR A 218 -4.91 4.17 1.72
N ALA A 219 -5.28 4.05 0.45
CA ALA A 219 -6.34 3.18 0.01
C ALA A 219 -5.98 2.44 -1.28
N LEU A 220 -6.39 1.19 -1.37
CA LEU A 220 -6.31 0.36 -2.57
C LEU A 220 -7.71 0.23 -3.14
N VAL A 221 -7.91 0.81 -4.31
CA VAL A 221 -9.20 0.89 -4.97
C VAL A 221 -9.11 0.10 -6.28
N PRO A 222 -9.91 -0.96 -6.44
CA PRO A 222 -10.09 -1.59 -7.73
C PRO A 222 -10.97 -0.68 -8.61
N GLU A 223 -10.41 -0.14 -9.70
CA GLU A 223 -11.08 0.77 -10.62
C GLU A 223 -11.27 0.13 -11.98
N GLY A 224 -12.52 0.04 -12.45
CA GLY A 224 -12.84 -0.54 -13.76
C GLY A 224 -13.98 -1.56 -13.66
N ASN A 225 -14.13 -2.36 -14.71
CA ASN A 225 -15.18 -3.36 -14.78
C ASN A 225 -14.74 -4.65 -14.04
N PRO A 226 -15.68 -5.37 -13.39
CA PRO A 226 -15.37 -6.68 -12.81
C PRO A 226 -14.75 -7.62 -13.85
N GLY A 227 -13.56 -8.14 -13.57
CA GLY A 227 -12.81 -9.03 -14.47
C GLY A 227 -11.76 -8.36 -15.35
N ASP A 228 -11.74 -7.02 -15.42
CA ASP A 228 -10.69 -6.23 -16.08
C ASP A 228 -10.57 -4.84 -15.45
N TYR A 229 -10.14 -4.81 -14.19
CA TYR A 229 -9.94 -3.58 -13.43
C TYR A 229 -8.46 -3.32 -13.17
N ASN A 230 -8.15 -2.07 -12.87
CA ASN A 230 -6.84 -1.64 -12.40
C ASN A 230 -6.86 -1.54 -10.88
N LEU A 231 -5.76 -1.87 -10.22
CA LEU A 231 -5.62 -1.56 -8.80
C LEU A 231 -4.86 -0.25 -8.66
N THR A 232 -5.57 0.75 -8.14
CA THR A 232 -5.04 2.09 -7.94
C THR A 232 -4.76 2.31 -6.46
N LEU A 233 -3.53 2.73 -6.16
CA LEU A 233 -3.15 3.24 -4.85
C LEU A 233 -3.52 4.70 -4.76
N TYR A 234 -4.38 5.02 -3.81
CA TYR A 234 -4.64 6.36 -3.33
C TYR A 234 -3.80 6.63 -2.09
N TYR A 235 -3.18 7.80 -2.01
CA TYR A 235 -2.28 8.20 -0.93
C TYR A 235 -2.32 9.71 -0.71
N ASP A 236 -1.70 10.19 0.36
CA ASP A 236 -1.58 11.63 0.68
C ASP A 236 -2.91 12.33 0.96
N TYR A 237 -3.84 11.63 1.62
CA TYR A 237 -5.09 12.20 2.13
C TYR A 237 -5.19 12.03 3.64
N GLN A 238 -5.93 12.91 4.30
CA GLN A 238 -6.07 13.00 5.75
C GLN A 238 -7.54 12.85 6.19
N PRO A 239 -7.97 11.64 6.56
CA PRO A 239 -9.35 11.38 7.01
C PRO A 239 -9.82 12.29 8.15
N TRP A 240 -8.91 12.62 9.06
CA TRP A 240 -9.19 13.47 10.21
C TRP A 240 -9.34 14.95 9.88
N MET A 241 -9.15 15.33 8.61
CA MET A 241 -9.52 16.64 8.06
C MET A 241 -10.84 16.57 7.26
N GLY A 242 -11.58 15.45 7.36
CA GLY A 242 -12.79 15.20 6.59
C GLY A 242 -12.53 14.78 5.13
N GLN A 243 -11.27 14.50 4.78
CA GLN A 243 -10.93 14.03 3.44
C GLN A 243 -11.24 12.54 3.28
N THR A 244 -11.46 12.13 2.04
CA THR A 244 -11.58 10.71 1.68
C THR A 244 -10.45 10.33 0.72
N TYR A 245 -10.32 9.04 0.39
CA TYR A 245 -9.32 8.60 -0.59
C TYR A 245 -9.42 9.35 -1.93
N LYS A 246 -10.62 9.83 -2.30
CA LYS A 246 -10.84 10.61 -3.54
C LYS A 246 -10.12 11.95 -3.57
N ASN A 247 -9.76 12.49 -2.40
CA ASN A 247 -9.03 13.76 -2.28
C ASN A 247 -7.51 13.57 -2.40
N GLY A 248 -7.03 12.33 -2.29
CA GLY A 248 -5.60 12.02 -2.33
C GLY A 248 -5.03 11.98 -3.74
N LYS A 249 -3.70 11.83 -3.81
CA LYS A 249 -2.96 11.49 -5.03
C LYS A 249 -3.22 10.02 -5.39
N LYS A 250 -3.12 9.68 -6.67
CA LYS A 250 -3.34 8.32 -7.16
C LYS A 250 -2.21 7.80 -8.05
N SER A 251 -1.95 6.51 -7.98
CA SER A 251 -1.00 5.80 -8.85
C SER A 251 -1.54 4.41 -9.14
N VAL A 252 -1.52 4.01 -10.42
CA VAL A 252 -1.87 2.63 -10.81
C VAL A 252 -0.72 1.70 -10.41
N LEU A 253 -1.02 0.66 -9.64
CA LEU A 253 -0.04 -0.35 -9.23
C LEU A 253 0.06 -1.49 -10.24
N ILE A 254 -1.08 -1.93 -10.76
CA ILE A 254 -1.18 -3.02 -11.72
C ILE A 254 -2.49 -2.90 -12.51
N THR A 255 -2.45 -3.35 -13.77
CA THR A 255 -3.58 -3.40 -14.69
C THR A 255 -4.01 -4.84 -14.96
N ASN A 256 -5.19 -5.02 -15.56
CA ASN A 256 -5.74 -6.33 -15.94
C ASN A 256 -5.91 -7.30 -14.76
N LEU A 257 -6.39 -6.77 -13.64
CA LEU A 257 -6.71 -7.59 -12.47
C LEU A 257 -8.01 -8.35 -12.66
N THR A 258 -7.96 -9.63 -12.30
CA THR A 258 -9.13 -10.49 -12.21
C THR A 258 -9.61 -10.58 -10.75
N LYS A 259 -8.69 -10.61 -9.78
CA LYS A 259 -9.02 -10.77 -8.36
C LYS A 259 -8.13 -9.93 -7.44
N PHE A 260 -8.75 -9.17 -6.55
CA PHE A 260 -8.12 -8.50 -5.43
C PHE A 260 -8.94 -8.82 -4.19
N ASN A 261 -8.36 -9.63 -3.30
CA ASN A 261 -8.96 -10.02 -2.05
C ASN A 261 -8.00 -9.74 -0.91
N PHE A 262 -8.55 -9.41 0.25
CA PHE A 262 -7.80 -9.27 1.48
C PHE A 262 -8.62 -9.77 2.65
N ARG A 263 -7.95 -10.21 3.70
CA ARG A 263 -8.59 -10.55 4.98
C ARG A 263 -7.66 -10.25 6.13
N ARG A 264 -8.25 -9.92 7.29
CA ARG A 264 -7.52 -9.83 8.55
C ARG A 264 -7.60 -11.17 9.28
N LEU A 265 -6.45 -11.65 9.74
CA LEU A 265 -6.31 -12.80 10.62
C LEU A 265 -5.58 -12.31 11.87
N ASP A 266 -6.34 -12.01 12.93
CA ASP A 266 -5.83 -11.40 14.17
C ASP A 266 -5.03 -10.11 13.92
N ARG A 267 -3.69 -10.17 14.01
CA ARG A 267 -2.78 -9.03 13.78
C ARG A 267 -2.23 -8.95 12.35
N ALA A 268 -2.46 -9.98 11.55
CA ALA A 268 -1.92 -10.08 10.20
C ALA A 268 -2.99 -9.73 9.15
N ILE A 269 -2.54 -9.21 8.01
CA ILE A 269 -3.36 -8.99 6.82
C ILE A 269 -2.82 -9.88 5.71
N GLU A 270 -3.69 -10.75 5.20
CA GLU A 270 -3.42 -11.53 4.00
C GLU A 270 -3.99 -10.79 2.80
N LEU A 271 -3.15 -10.61 1.78
CA LEU A 271 -3.49 -10.05 0.49
C LEU A 271 -3.38 -11.14 -0.57
N LYS A 272 -4.32 -11.13 -1.52
CA LYS A 272 -4.29 -11.98 -2.71
C LYS A 272 -4.61 -11.17 -3.94
N LEU A 273 -3.73 -11.24 -4.92
CA LEU A 273 -3.76 -10.49 -6.17
C LEU A 273 -3.68 -11.46 -7.34
N CYS A 274 -4.58 -11.36 -8.32
CA CYS A 274 -4.54 -12.17 -9.53
C CYS A 274 -4.64 -11.30 -10.78
N ALA A 275 -3.62 -11.31 -11.63
CA ALA A 275 -3.59 -10.55 -12.87
C ALA A 275 -3.62 -11.48 -14.08
N ARG A 276 -4.26 -11.02 -15.16
CA ARG A 276 -4.32 -11.73 -16.43
C ARG A 276 -3.23 -11.22 -17.36
N SER A 277 -2.57 -12.16 -18.03
CA SER A 277 -1.61 -11.92 -19.10
C SER A 277 -2.08 -12.59 -20.39
N GLY A 278 -1.78 -11.94 -21.51
CA GLY A 278 -2.02 -12.47 -22.84
C GLY A 278 -3.08 -11.70 -23.64
N LYS A 279 -3.13 -12.02 -24.94
CA LYS A 279 -4.04 -11.44 -25.93
C LYS A 279 -4.66 -12.59 -26.73
N GLY A 280 -5.99 -12.59 -26.92
CA GLY A 280 -6.68 -13.64 -27.68
C GLY A 280 -6.86 -14.95 -26.90
N ASP A 281 -6.59 -16.09 -27.54
CA ASP A 281 -6.80 -17.45 -27.00
C ASP A 281 -5.83 -17.83 -25.87
N TYR A 282 -4.76 -17.06 -25.68
CA TYR A 282 -3.71 -17.35 -24.70
C TYR A 282 -3.89 -16.53 -23.41
N ASN A 283 -5.08 -16.60 -22.79
CA ASN A 283 -5.34 -15.94 -21.51
C ASN A 283 -4.81 -16.78 -20.34
N THR A 284 -3.71 -16.34 -19.74
CA THR A 284 -3.20 -16.94 -18.49
C THR A 284 -3.46 -16.00 -17.32
N THR A 285 -3.89 -16.55 -16.18
CA THR A 285 -4.02 -15.79 -14.94
C THR A 285 -2.94 -16.22 -13.96
N PHE A 286 -2.18 -15.26 -13.43
CA PHE A 286 -1.22 -15.49 -12.38
C PHE A 286 -1.74 -14.90 -11.07
N CYS A 287 -1.56 -15.61 -9.97
CA CYS A 287 -1.98 -15.16 -8.64
C CYS A 287 -0.80 -15.16 -7.67
N SER A 288 -0.64 -14.07 -6.94
CA SER A 288 0.31 -13.93 -5.83
C SER A 288 -0.44 -13.65 -4.53
N ALA A 289 0.12 -14.10 -3.41
CA ALA A 289 -0.43 -13.87 -2.09
C ALA A 289 0.67 -13.54 -1.09
N LYS A 290 0.37 -12.62 -0.18
CA LYS A 290 1.34 -12.16 0.83
C LYS A 290 0.64 -11.85 2.15
N VAL A 291 1.29 -12.22 3.24
CA VAL A 291 0.85 -11.91 4.60
C VAL A 291 1.75 -10.81 5.16
N VAL A 292 1.14 -9.80 5.78
CA VAL A 292 1.81 -8.67 6.42
C VAL A 292 1.43 -8.66 7.89
N PHE A 293 2.42 -8.53 8.78
CA PHE A 293 2.25 -8.48 10.23
C PHE A 293 2.31 -7.06 10.77
#